data_AF-A0A552DEU9-F1
#
_entry.id   AF-A0A552DEU9-F1
#
_cell.length_a   1.000
_cell.length_b   1.000
_cell.length_c   1.000
_cell.angle_alpha   90.00
_cell.angle_beta   90.00
_cell.angle_gamma   90.00
#
_symmetry.space_group_name_H-M   'P 1'
#
loop_
_entity.id
_entity.type
_entity.pdbx_description
1 polymer ?
#
loop_
_entity_poly.entity_id
_entity_poly.type
_entity_poly.pdbx_seq_one_letter_code
_entity_poly.pdbx_strand_id
1 'polypeptide(L)' 'RSIPQLNQYLLVSQGEILIESYSKTSENNWLLQEYTPARVIISLDSLGISLNLADIYEGVDFNLNS' A
#
# COMPACT_ATOMS: atom_id res chain seq x y z
N ARG A 1 5.58 8.51 -20.41
CA ARG A 1 4.44 9.45 -20.17
C ARG A 1 4.04 9.28 -18.71
N SER A 2 4.01 10.36 -17.92
CA SER A 2 3.55 10.35 -16.51
C SER A 2 2.04 10.60 -16.43
N ILE A 3 1.40 10.15 -15.34
CA ILE A 3 0.00 10.49 -15.00
C ILE A 3 0.05 11.68 -14.03
N PRO A 4 -0.24 12.93 -14.47
CA PRO A 4 0.00 14.12 -13.65
C PRO A 4 -0.83 14.18 -12.36
N GLN A 5 -2.00 13.54 -12.37
CA GLN A 5 -2.93 13.50 -11.25
C GLN A 5 -2.66 12.33 -10.27
N LEU A 6 -1.66 11.49 -10.55
CA LEU A 6 -1.30 10.40 -9.65
C LEU A 6 -0.62 10.98 -8.41
N ASN A 7 -1.32 10.91 -7.28
CA ASN A 7 -0.85 11.43 -6.00
C ASN A 7 -0.47 10.33 -5.01
N GLN A 8 -0.98 9.12 -5.19
CA GLN A 8 -0.66 7.98 -4.34
C GLN A 8 -0.85 6.67 -5.11
N TYR A 9 -0.01 5.68 -4.85
CA TYR A 9 -0.21 4.29 -5.28
C TYR A 9 0.31 3.32 -4.23
N LEU A 10 -0.23 2.10 -4.25
CA LEU A 10 0.18 0.99 -3.40
C LEU A 10 0.81 -0.10 -4.27
N LEU A 11 1.94 -0.66 -3.82
CA LEU A 11 2.46 -1.93 -4.32
C LEU A 11 2.16 -3.01 -3.28
N VAL A 12 1.53 -4.10 -3.71
CA VAL A 12 1.14 -5.22 -2.84
C VAL A 12 2.06 -6.39 -3.15
N SER A 13 2.82 -6.85 -2.15
CA SER A 13 3.69 -8.02 -2.30
C SER A 13 2.84 -9.29 -2.39
N GLN A 14 3.18 -10.19 -3.32
CA GLN A 14 2.53 -11.50 -3.46
C GLN A 14 3.20 -12.60 -2.62
N GLY A 15 4.45 -12.39 -2.17
CA GLY A 15 5.22 -13.41 -1.45
C GLY A 15 5.12 -13.31 0.07
N GLU A 16 4.70 -12.15 0.57
CA GLU A 16 4.59 -11.87 2.00
C GLU A 16 3.53 -10.78 2.25
N ILE A 17 3.12 -10.62 3.51
CA ILE A 17 2.24 -9.54 3.94
C ILE A 17 3.04 -8.24 4.03
N LEU A 18 3.19 -7.56 2.88
CA LEU A 18 3.91 -6.31 2.75
C LEU A 18 3.24 -5.42 1.70
N ILE A 19 2.92 -4.19 2.10
CA ILE A 19 2.46 -3.15 1.18
C ILE A 19 3.38 -1.93 1.26
N GLU A 20 3.82 -1.47 0.10
CA GLU A 20 4.56 -0.22 -0.05
C GLU A 20 3.62 0.86 -0.59
N SER A 21 3.37 1.90 0.22
CA SER A 21 2.63 3.08 -0.22
C SER A 21 3.60 4.17 -0.65
N TYR A 22 3.42 4.65 -1.87
CA TYR A 22 4.13 5.81 -2.38
C TYR A 22 3.14 6.97 -2.50
N SER A 23 3.41 8.04 -1.75
CA SER A 23 2.61 9.26 -1.77
C SER A 23 3.43 10.43 -2.29
N LYS A 24 2.83 11.23 -3.17
CA LYS A 24 3.48 12.38 -3.78
C LYS A 24 3.38 13.57 -2.83
N THR A 25 4.50 14.19 -2.49
CA THR A 25 4.55 15.36 -1.62
C THR A 25 4.27 16.64 -2.41
N SER A 26 4.01 17.74 -1.71
CA SER A 26 3.88 19.09 -2.29
C SER A 26 5.11 19.54 -3.08
N GLU A 27 6.28 18.95 -2.80
CA GLU A 27 7.55 19.22 -3.48
C GLU A 27 7.79 18.31 -4.69
N ASN A 28 6.78 17.55 -5.14
CA ASN A 28 6.89 16.53 -6.21
C ASN A 28 7.84 15.36 -5.89
N ASN A 29 8.19 15.14 -4.62
CA ASN A 29 8.93 13.95 -4.19
C ASN A 29 7.97 12.79 -3.88
N TRP A 30 8.49 11.56 -3.82
CA TRP A 30 7.71 10.39 -3.40
C TRP A 30 8.15 9.96 -2.01
N LEU A 31 7.22 9.92 -1.07
CA LEU A 31 7.41 9.37 0.26
C LEU A 31 6.96 7.91 0.25
N LEU A 32 7.90 7.02 0.61
CA LEU A 32 7.63 5.59 0.83
C LEU A 32 7.19 5.36 2.27
N GLN A 33 6.16 4.54 2.43
CA GLN A 33 5.73 3.99 3.70
C GLN A 33 5.40 2.52 3.57
N GLU A 34 5.98 1.70 4.44
CA GLU A 34 5.76 0.25 4.47
C GLU A 34 4.68 -0.11 5.49
N TYR A 35 3.87 -1.09 5.12
CA TYR A 35 2.83 -1.67 5.94
C TYR A 35 3.06 -3.16 6.05
N THR A 36 3.25 -3.61 7.29
CA THR A 36 3.49 -4.99 7.68
C THR A 36 2.44 -5.37 8.73
N PRO A 37 2.38 -6.63 9.21
CA PRO A 37 1.47 -6.99 10.29
C PRO A 37 1.59 -6.14 11.57
N ALA A 38 2.70 -5.42 11.78
CA ALA A 38 2.86 -4.46 12.87
C ALA A 38 2.14 -3.12 12.63
N ARG A 39 1.75 -2.82 11.38
CA ARG A 39 1.09 -1.59 10.94
C ARG A 39 -0.07 -1.93 10.01
N VAL A 40 -1.23 -2.18 10.60
CA VAL A 40 -2.38 -2.79 9.91
C VAL A 40 -3.31 -1.81 9.20
N ILE A 41 -3.21 -0.51 9.46
CA ILE A 41 -4.10 0.50 8.85
C ILE A 41 -3.32 1.32 7.83
N ILE A 42 -3.75 1.26 6.57
CA ILE A 42 -3.19 2.02 5.45
C ILE A 42 -4.06 3.25 5.21
N SER A 43 -3.45 4.43 5.25
CA SER A 43 -4.16 5.68 4.97
C SER A 43 -3.97 6.10 3.51
N LEU A 44 -5.10 6.36 2.84
CA LEU A 44 -5.12 6.97 1.52
C LEU A 44 -5.61 8.41 1.67
N ASP A 45 -4.71 9.29 2.14
CA ASP A 45 -5.05 10.66 2.55
C ASP A 45 -5.69 11.47 1.42
N SER A 46 -5.25 11.24 0.18
CA SER A 46 -5.82 11.90 -1.01
C SER A 46 -7.30 11.56 -1.27
N LEU A 47 -7.78 10.44 -0.73
CA LEU A 47 -9.16 9.98 -0.82
C LEU A 47 -9.90 10.10 0.52
N GLY A 48 -9.20 10.41 1.61
CA GLY A 48 -9.78 10.47 2.95
C GLY A 48 -10.30 9.13 3.47
N ILE A 49 -9.73 8.02 3.00
CA ILE A 49 -10.13 6.66 3.40
C ILE A 49 -8.98 5.91 4.07
N SER A 50 -9.34 4.87 4.81
CA SER A 50 -8.39 3.93 5.39
C SER A 50 -8.76 2.50 4.99
N LEU A 51 -7.74 1.68 4.78
CA LEU A 51 -7.86 0.26 4.45
C LEU A 51 -7.22 -0.57 5.55
N ASN A 52 -7.82 -1.71 5.88
CA ASN A 52 -7.15 -2.70 6.71
C ASN A 52 -6.24 -3.56 5.82
N LEU A 53 -5.00 -3.77 6.25
CA LEU A 53 -4.03 -4.65 5.60
C LEU A 53 -4.59 -6.06 5.42
N ALA A 54 -5.36 -6.56 6.40
CA ALA A 54 -5.97 -7.89 6.32
C ALA A 54 -7.00 -8.00 5.19
N ASP A 55 -7.76 -6.93 4.91
CA ASP A 55 -8.78 -6.93 3.84
C ASP A 55 -8.12 -7.03 2.46
N ILE A 56 -6.90 -6.50 2.30
CA ILE A 56 -6.15 -6.57 1.03
C ILE A 56 -5.64 -7.98 0.76
N TYR A 57 -5.31 -8.73 1.81
CA TYR A 57 -4.85 -10.12 1.73
C TYR A 57 -5.95 -11.15 1.99
N GLU A 58 -7.22 -10.73 1.96
CA GLU A 58 -8.35 -11.63 2.14
C GLU A 58 -8.33 -12.73 1.06
N GLY A 59 -8.40 -14.00 1.49
CA GLY A 59 -8.35 -15.16 0.61
C GLY A 59 -6.95 -15.55 0.11
N VAL A 60 -5.89 -14.87 0.56
CA VAL A 60 -4.51 -15.27 0.27
C VAL A 60 -4.00 -16.23 1.35
N ASP A 61 -3.59 -17.43 0.95
CA ASP A 61 -2.89 -18.38 1.82
C ASP A 61 -1.44 -18.52 1.37
N PHE A 62 -0.52 -18.00 2.18
CA PHE A 62 0.92 -18.04 1.92
C PHE A 62 1.54 -19.42 2.16
N ASN A 63 0.79 -20.37 2.75
CA ASN A 63 1.29 -21.71 3.04
C ASN A 63 1.09 -22.72 1.89
N LEU A 64 0.41 -22.32 0.80
CA LEU A 64 0.02 -23.20 -0.32
C LEU A 64 1.18 -23.81 -1.13
N ASN A 65 2.43 -23.48 -0.83
CA ASN A 65 3.63 -23.99 -1.51
C ASN A 65 4.49 -24.92 -0.64
N SER A 66 3.93 -25.50 0.43
CA SER A 66 4.64 -26.44 1.34
C SER A 66 4.46 -27.90 0.93
#